data_AF-A0A0F9GE65-F1
#
_entry.id   AF-A0A0F9GE65-F1
#
_cell.length_a   1.000
_cell.length_b   1.000
_cell.length_c   1.000
_cell.angle_alpha   90.00
_cell.angle_beta   90.00
_cell.angle_gamma   90.00
#
_symmetry.space_group_name_H-M   'P 1'
#
loop_
_entity.id
_entity.type
_entity.pdbx_description
1 polymer ?
#
loop_
_entity_poly.entity_id
_entity_poly.type
_entity_poly.pdbx_seq_one_letter_code
_entity_poly.pdbx_strand_id
1 'polypeptide(L)'
;KRDGGHGGHNGLRDIIAQSGGKQFLRCRLGIGHPGNSKLVSDYVLSKPSQPDRQQIELAIDNVLRILPDVLSGNLDKAMNWLHSQ
;
A
#
# COMPACT_ATOMS: atom_id res chain seq x y z
N LYS A 1 0.94 0.75 -8.36
CA LYS A 1 2.04 1.69 -8.76
C LYS A 1 3.25 0.88 -9.22
N ARG A 2 3.94 1.34 -10.28
CA ARG A 2 5.24 0.80 -10.74
C ARG A 2 6.35 1.73 -10.29
N ASP A 3 7.42 1.19 -9.69
CA ASP A 3 8.60 1.95 -9.26
C ASP A 3 8.31 3.05 -8.18
N GLY A 4 9.36 3.74 -7.76
CA GLY A 4 9.45 4.88 -6.84
C GLY A 4 10.27 4.57 -5.58
N GLY A 5 10.57 5.60 -4.79
CA GLY A 5 11.29 5.46 -3.52
C GLY A 5 10.53 4.67 -2.43
N HIS A 6 11.22 4.42 -1.31
CA HIS A 6 10.66 3.70 -0.15
C HIS A 6 9.70 4.54 0.70
N GLY A 7 9.69 5.88 0.54
CA GLY A 7 8.72 6.76 1.21
C GLY A 7 8.71 6.66 2.74
N GLY A 8 9.89 6.48 3.36
CA GLY A 8 10.02 6.25 4.81
C GLY A 8 9.74 4.81 5.30
N HIS A 9 9.21 3.92 4.45
CA HIS A 9 8.91 2.54 4.84
C HIS A 9 10.18 1.68 4.92
N ASN A 10 10.51 1.19 6.12
CA ASN A 10 11.74 0.41 6.36
C ASN A 10 11.77 -0.89 5.53
N GLY A 11 10.66 -1.64 5.46
CA GLY A 11 10.60 -2.85 4.62
C GLY A 11 10.81 -2.60 3.12
N LEU A 12 10.32 -1.49 2.57
CA LEU A 12 10.57 -1.16 1.16
C LEU A 12 12.02 -0.77 0.93
N ARG A 13 12.67 -0.09 1.88
CA ARG A 13 14.11 0.22 1.80
C ARG A 13 14.91 -1.07 1.68
N ASP A 14 14.57 -2.06 2.50
CA ASP A 14 15.23 -3.37 2.53
C ASP A 14 14.99 -4.17 1.24
N ILE A 15 13.74 -4.26 0.77
CA ILE A 15 13.40 -4.93 -0.51
C ILE A 15 14.16 -4.28 -1.68
N ILE A 16 14.24 -2.96 -1.75
CA ILE A 16 14.98 -2.26 -2.82
C ILE A 16 16.47 -2.61 -2.78
N ALA A 17 17.05 -2.66 -1.57
CA ALA A 17 18.45 -3.01 -1.39
C ALA A 17 18.74 -4.46 -1.80
N GLN A 18 17.87 -5.40 -1.43
CA GLN A 18 18.06 -6.83 -1.71
C GLN A 18 17.70 -7.22 -3.15
N SER A 19 16.69 -6.57 -3.75
CA SER A 19 16.25 -6.86 -5.12
C SER A 19 17.15 -6.23 -6.18
N GLY A 20 18.15 -5.42 -5.80
CA GLY A 20 19.04 -4.72 -6.74
C GLY A 20 18.34 -3.60 -7.53
N GLY A 21 17.14 -3.18 -7.13
CA GLY A 21 16.39 -2.17 -7.86
C GLY A 21 15.00 -1.86 -7.31
N LYS A 22 14.35 -0.89 -7.93
CA LYS A 22 13.00 -0.40 -7.56
C LYS A 22 11.92 -0.90 -8.52
N GLN A 23 12.29 -1.74 -9.48
CA GLN A 23 11.50 -2.13 -10.65
C GLN A 23 10.48 -3.23 -10.32
N PHE A 24 9.69 -3.03 -9.28
CA PHE A 24 8.62 -3.93 -8.88
C PHE A 24 7.29 -3.19 -8.80
N LEU A 25 6.22 -3.97 -8.96
CA LEU A 25 4.87 -3.50 -8.73
C LEU A 25 4.57 -3.49 -7.24
N ARG A 26 3.84 -2.48 -6.79
CA ARG A 26 3.34 -2.39 -5.42
C ARG A 26 1.94 -1.82 -5.37
N CYS A 27 1.12 -2.43 -4.51
CA CYS A 27 -0.15 -1.89 -4.07
C CYS A 27 0.09 -1.06 -2.79
N ARG A 28 -0.53 0.11 -2.69
CA ARG A 28 -0.43 0.97 -1.51
C ARG A 28 -1.81 1.02 -0.85
N LEU A 29 -1.87 0.57 0.39
CA LEU A 29 -3.04 0.75 1.24
C LEU A 29 -2.78 1.97 2.13
N GLY A 30 -3.63 2.99 2.01
CA GLY A 30 -3.53 4.18 2.86
C GLY A 30 -4.12 3.88 4.23
N ILE A 31 -3.36 4.12 5.29
CA ILE A 31 -3.81 3.94 6.68
C ILE A 31 -3.95 5.27 7.44
N GLY A 32 -3.76 6.41 6.77
CA GLY A 32 -3.72 7.73 7.40
C GLY A 32 -2.30 8.17 7.82
N HIS A 33 -2.22 9.31 8.52
CA HIS A 33 -0.96 9.87 9.02
C HIS A 33 -1.23 10.67 10.31
N PRO A 34 -0.40 10.53 11.37
CA PRO A 34 -0.64 11.16 12.67
C PRO A 34 -0.37 12.69 12.72
N GLY A 35 -0.30 13.37 11.57
CA GLY A 35 0.07 14.79 11.43
C GLY A 35 1.53 15.13 11.76
N ASN A 36 2.17 14.43 12.69
CA ASN A 36 3.56 14.64 13.12
C ASN A 36 4.45 13.45 12.72
N SER A 37 5.51 13.73 11.97
CA SER A 37 6.46 12.71 11.50
C SER A 37 7.14 11.93 12.63
N LYS A 38 7.32 12.53 13.81
CA LYS A 38 7.91 11.86 14.99
C LYS A 38 7.02 10.76 15.57
N LEU A 39 5.71 10.81 15.33
CA LEU A 39 4.73 9.85 15.86
C LEU A 39 4.44 8.70 14.89
N VAL A 40 5.04 8.72 13.70
CA VAL A 40 4.73 7.75 12.63
C VAL A 40 5.05 6.32 13.07
N SER A 41 6.20 6.10 13.70
CA SER A 41 6.60 4.76 14.16
C SER A 41 5.59 4.17 15.14
N ASP A 42 5.15 4.95 16.13
CA ASP A 42 4.17 4.48 17.11
C ASP A 42 2.80 4.30 16.46
N TYR A 43 2.40 5.20 15.56
CA TYR A 43 1.15 5.11 14.83
C TYR A 43 1.02 3.79 14.04
N VAL A 44 2.05 3.41 13.28
CA VAL A 44 2.01 2.19 12.46
C VAL A 44 2.12 0.89 13.28
N LEU A 45 2.63 0.97 14.50
CA LEU A 45 2.74 -0.18 15.42
C LEU A 45 1.54 -0.29 16.37
N SER A 46 0.74 0.76 16.48
CA SER A 46 -0.46 0.80 17.32
C SER A 46 -1.67 0.12 16.68
N LYS A 47 -2.64 -0.26 17.50
CA LYS A 47 -3.92 -0.79 17.03
C LYS A 47 -4.74 0.36 16.42
N PRO A 48 -5.26 0.23 15.18
CA PRO A 48 -6.14 1.23 14.60
C PRO A 48 -7.46 1.34 15.36
N SER A 49 -8.11 2.50 15.25
CA SER A 49 -9.47 2.70 15.75
C SER A 49 -10.45 1.76 15.03
N GLN A 50 -11.63 1.52 15.60
CA GLN A 50 -12.65 0.72 14.93
C GLN A 50 -13.04 1.24 13.53
N PRO A 51 -13.30 2.55 13.32
CA PRO A 51 -13.61 3.05 11.99
C PRO A 51 -12.43 2.91 11.02
N ASP A 52 -11.20 3.21 11.45
CA ASP A 52 -10.02 3.05 10.59
C ASP A 52 -9.82 1.58 10.21
N ARG A 53 -10.04 0.66 11.14
CA ARG A 53 -9.97 -0.78 10.88
C ARG A 53 -10.96 -1.21 9.81
N GLN A 54 -12.21 -0.72 9.87
CA GLN A 54 -13.21 -1.04 8.84
C GLN A 54 -12.79 -0.52 7.46
N GLN A 55 -12.21 0.69 7.38
CA GLN A 55 -11.69 1.23 6.13
C GLN A 55 -10.51 0.41 5.59
N ILE A 56 -9.62 -0.04 6.47
CA ILE A 56 -8.49 -0.90 6.09
C ILE A 56 -9.00 -2.24 5.56
N GLU A 57 -9.97 -2.87 6.23
CA GLU A 57 -10.57 -4.14 5.79
C GLU A 57 -11.26 -3.98 4.42
N LEU A 58 -12.04 -2.91 4.22
CA LEU A 58 -12.64 -2.60 2.91
C LEU A 58 -11.59 -2.39 1.82
N ALA A 59 -10.50 -1.70 2.13
CA ALA A 59 -9.42 -1.48 1.17
C ALA A 59 -8.71 -2.79 0.79
N ILE A 60 -8.56 -3.72 1.74
CA ILE A 60 -8.03 -5.07 1.47
C ILE A 60 -8.97 -5.83 0.52
N ASP A 61 -10.28 -5.81 0.79
CA ASP A 61 -11.28 -6.49 -0.06
C ASP A 61 -11.27 -5.95 -1.50
N ASN A 62 -11.15 -4.63 -1.66
CA ASN A 62 -11.04 -4.00 -2.97
C ASN A 62 -9.76 -4.43 -3.71
N VAL A 63 -8.63 -4.57 -3.01
CA VAL A 63 -7.39 -5.09 -3.61
C VAL A 63 -7.53 -6.55 -4.00
N LEU A 64 -8.17 -7.38 -3.18
CA LEU A 64 -8.40 -8.79 -3.51
C LEU A 64 -9.26 -8.93 -4.78
N ARG A 65 -10.25 -8.05 -4.97
CA ARG A 65 -11.12 -8.05 -6.16
C ARG A 65 -10.36 -7.80 -7.46
N ILE A 66 -9.34 -6.94 -7.46
CA ILE A 66 -8.55 -6.64 -8.67
C ILE A 66 -7.38 -7.60 -8.89
N LEU A 67 -7.07 -8.46 -7.93
CA LEU A 67 -5.91 -9.34 -7.99
C LEU A 67 -5.88 -10.22 -9.26
N PRO A 68 -7.02 -10.78 -9.74
CA PRO A 68 -7.05 -11.53 -11.00
C PRO A 68 -6.63 -10.70 -12.22
N ASP A 69 -7.06 -9.43 -12.29
CA ASP A 69 -6.70 -8.53 -13.38
C ASP A 69 -5.19 -8.19 -13.33
N VAL A 70 -4.64 -7.99 -12.13
CA VAL A 70 -3.20 -7.75 -11.92
C VAL A 70 -2.36 -8.95 -12.39
N LEU A 71 -2.75 -10.17 -11.99
CA LEU A 71 -2.06 -11.40 -12.38
C LEU A 71 -2.16 -11.69 -13.88
N SER A 72 -3.27 -11.29 -14.50
CA SER A 72 -3.49 -11.41 -15.95
C SER A 72 -2.78 -10.33 -16.77
N GLY A 73 -2.07 -9.40 -16.13
CA GLY A 73 -1.37 -8.28 -16.79
C GLY A 73 -2.25 -7.08 -17.15
N ASN A 74 -3.54 -7.10 -16.79
CA ASN A 74 -4.50 -6.02 -17.05
C ASN A 74 -4.37 -4.87 -16.03
N LEU A 75 -3.16 -4.30 -15.93
CA LEU A 75 -2.80 -3.33 -14.89
C LEU A 75 -3.61 -2.02 -14.98
N ASP A 76 -3.90 -1.53 -16.18
CA ASP A 76 -4.65 -0.28 -16.36
C ASP A 76 -6.09 -0.43 -15.88
N LYS A 77 -6.74 -1.55 -16.20
CA LYS A 77 -8.09 -1.88 -15.72
C LYS A 77 -8.12 -1.98 -14.19
N ALA A 78 -7.18 -2.75 -13.62
CA ALA A 78 -7.05 -2.90 -12.18
C ALA A 78 -6.81 -1.56 -11.47
N MET A 79 -5.93 -0.72 -12.03
CA MET A 79 -5.58 0.58 -11.45
C MET A 79 -6.73 1.58 -11.52
N ASN A 80 -7.43 1.65 -12.66
CA ASN A 80 -8.55 2.55 -12.85
C ASN A 80 -9.70 2.22 -11.89
N TRP A 81 -10.02 0.94 -11.73
CA TRP A 81 -11.07 0.52 -10.80
C TRP A 81 -10.67 0.77 -9.34
N LEU A 82 -9.42 0.46 -8.94
CA LEU A 82 -9.00 0.61 -7.55
C LEU A 82 -8.93 2.08 -7.12
N HIS A 83 -8.51 2.99 -8.01
CA HIS A 83 -8.45 4.42 -7.71
C HIS A 83 -9.81 5.12 -7.72
N SER A 84 -10.86 4.46 -8.21
CA SER A 84 -12.23 4.98 -8.19
C SER A 84 -13.05 4.52 -6.97
N GLN A 85 -12.47 3.70 -6.10
CA GLN A 85 -13.12 3.24 -4.86
C GLN A 85 -13.03 4.28 -3.75
#